data_AF-A0A1G6AAS6-F1
#
_entry.id   AF-A0A1G6AAS6-F1
#
_cell.length_a   1.000
_cell.length_b   1.000
_cell.length_c   1.000
_cell.angle_alpha   90.00
_cell.angle_beta   90.00
_cell.angle_gamma   90.00
#
_symmetry.space_group_name_H-M   'P 1'
#
loop_
_entity.id
_entity.type
_entity.pdbx_description
1 polymer ?
#
loop_
_entity_poly.entity_id
_entity_poly.type
_entity_poly.pdbx_seq_one_letter_code
_entity_poly.pdbx_strand_id
1 'polypeptide(L)'
;MKALKSRTLSLVTALMLVLSLFALLPQGMLRADALGNISGMGRDTTSKYLYWDSYSGASYYKVEVTSSKLNKSYKVTDCKFEFGDIFTQKGIMYYYSVTAYSVGGTALTRPAKDFYVDQAKITGVKLGKDYILTWDKVNADYEKISVNVTTPTGGVGAVGTITDTSANIMDHLENLPSGTYELWVDASVDVGYHQTTAKSDHLTFEYTSHNSFITTTDVKINKPVSGKKPAETVNSIVLNGGELDVNKCVETVSVSWRNSYNELLSDDDVFEEGKTYTAWVTVYLKAGCYMDYETWINKDETSSINGKKTRMYNLGGLTAYDMEATFTARIPDTVNITVPEPKAGEIITNNQDVISVTPSDSGVKVYDNGRRKNKVTWSDPPYMIQWGVTEFKNGKTYTLKFKLAQTYTVGEPAPDFELNEDTVVNVNGKRAEFTGKDGFYYTYQLKFTVGGFKGDVDGNGVINMKDLATLQRYVNGWDVTINEANSDLDNSGSFNMKDVAALQRLINSL
;
A
#
# COMPACT_ATOMS: atom_id res chain seq x y z
N MET A 1 -49.15 -85.00 -26.77
CA MET A 1 -48.28 -83.84 -26.44
C MET A 1 -48.59 -82.70 -27.41
N LYS A 2 -49.19 -81.60 -26.92
CA LYS A 2 -49.21 -80.30 -27.58
C LYS A 2 -48.71 -79.30 -26.53
N ALA A 3 -47.50 -78.77 -26.72
CA ALA A 3 -46.89 -77.83 -25.78
C ALA A 3 -47.57 -76.45 -25.91
N LEU A 4 -48.21 -75.98 -24.84
CA LEU A 4 -48.56 -74.57 -24.71
C LEU A 4 -47.28 -73.78 -24.37
N LYS A 5 -46.84 -72.94 -25.30
CA LYS A 5 -45.81 -71.91 -25.05
C LYS A 5 -46.38 -70.89 -24.06
N SER A 6 -45.91 -70.88 -22.82
CA SER A 6 -46.15 -69.77 -21.89
C SER A 6 -45.37 -68.55 -22.40
N ARG A 7 -46.07 -67.57 -23.00
CA ARG A 7 -45.48 -66.25 -23.25
C ARG A 7 -45.43 -65.51 -21.91
N THR A 8 -44.23 -65.38 -21.35
CA THR A 8 -43.98 -64.51 -20.20
C THR A 8 -44.26 -63.07 -20.62
N LEU A 9 -45.22 -62.43 -19.92
CA LEU A 9 -45.51 -61.01 -20.07
C LEU A 9 -44.23 -60.24 -19.71
N SER A 10 -43.80 -59.30 -20.55
CA SER A 10 -42.59 -58.54 -20.23
C SER A 10 -42.80 -57.70 -18.98
N LEU A 11 -41.75 -57.51 -18.18
CA LEU A 11 -41.78 -56.69 -16.96
C LEU A 11 -42.36 -55.29 -17.23
N VAL A 12 -42.10 -54.74 -18.41
CA VAL A 12 -42.61 -53.42 -18.86
C VAL A 12 -44.13 -53.45 -19.05
N THR A 13 -44.67 -54.55 -19.58
CA THR A 13 -46.11 -54.74 -19.78
C THR A 13 -46.83 -54.94 -18.44
N ALA A 14 -46.22 -55.67 -17.50
CA ALA A 14 -46.73 -55.82 -16.15
C ALA A 14 -46.71 -54.48 -15.38
N LEU A 15 -45.64 -53.69 -15.52
CA LEU A 15 -45.52 -52.36 -14.89
C LEU A 15 -46.55 -51.37 -15.45
N MET A 16 -46.79 -51.39 -16.77
CA MET A 16 -47.83 -50.58 -17.43
C MET A 16 -49.24 -50.96 -16.98
N LEU A 17 -49.51 -52.24 -16.73
CA LEU A 17 -50.79 -52.73 -16.19
C LEU A 17 -51.00 -52.30 -14.73
N VAL A 18 -49.95 -52.33 -13.92
CA VAL A 18 -50.00 -51.84 -12.53
C VAL A 18 -50.22 -50.32 -12.52
N LEU A 19 -49.51 -49.56 -13.37
CA LEU A 19 -49.69 -48.11 -13.51
C LEU A 19 -51.09 -47.72 -14.02
N SER A 20 -51.68 -48.49 -14.95
CA SER A 20 -53.03 -48.22 -15.46
C SER A 20 -54.13 -48.60 -14.45
N LEU A 21 -53.92 -49.63 -13.63
CA LEU A 21 -54.78 -49.93 -12.48
C LEU A 21 -54.78 -48.79 -11.44
N PHE A 22 -53.64 -48.12 -11.22
CA PHE A 22 -53.57 -46.90 -10.38
C PHE A 22 -54.25 -45.67 -10.99
N ALA A 23 -54.52 -45.65 -12.30
CA ALA A 23 -55.24 -44.57 -12.97
C ALA A 23 -56.78 -44.72 -12.91
N LEU A 24 -57.28 -45.91 -12.57
CA LEU A 24 -58.70 -46.26 -12.50
C LEU A 24 -59.27 -46.28 -11.07
N LEU A 25 -58.45 -46.01 -10.06
CA LEU A 25 -58.92 -45.89 -8.67
C LEU A 25 -59.63 -44.53 -8.46
N PRO A 26 -60.78 -44.49 -7.78
CA PRO A 26 -61.44 -43.24 -7.40
C PRO A 26 -60.49 -42.31 -6.63
N GLN A 27 -60.56 -41.01 -6.88
CA GLN A 27 -59.90 -40.01 -6.03
C GLN A 27 -60.26 -40.28 -4.56
N GLY A 28 -59.24 -40.40 -3.70
CA GLY A 28 -59.40 -40.55 -2.26
C GLY A 28 -59.07 -41.93 -1.66
N MET A 29 -58.87 -43.00 -2.45
CA MET A 29 -58.63 -44.33 -1.86
C MET A 29 -57.13 -44.69 -1.69
N LEU A 30 -56.23 -44.18 -2.55
CA LEU A 30 -54.76 -44.35 -2.42
C LEU A 30 -53.93 -43.17 -2.95
N ARG A 31 -54.55 -42.08 -3.44
CA ARG A 31 -53.88 -40.83 -3.80
C ARG A 31 -54.19 -39.80 -2.73
N ALA A 32 -53.22 -39.52 -1.86
CA ALA A 32 -53.24 -38.28 -1.10
C ALA A 32 -52.95 -37.15 -2.09
N ASP A 33 -53.89 -36.24 -2.28
CA ASP A 33 -53.58 -35.00 -3.00
C ASP A 33 -52.43 -34.31 -2.27
N ALA A 34 -51.42 -33.88 -3.01
CA ALA A 34 -50.33 -33.12 -2.41
C ALA A 34 -50.94 -31.84 -1.82
N LEU A 35 -50.76 -31.64 -0.51
CA LEU A 35 -51.18 -30.41 0.17
C LEU A 35 -50.61 -29.20 -0.57
N GLY A 36 -51.45 -28.22 -0.85
CA GLY A 36 -51.03 -26.94 -1.45
C GLY A 36 -50.32 -26.03 -0.45
N ASN A 37 -50.12 -24.77 -0.84
CA ASN A 37 -49.51 -23.73 -0.01
C ASN A 37 -50.42 -22.50 0.03
N ILE A 38 -50.45 -21.82 1.18
CA ILE A 38 -51.07 -20.49 1.30
C ILE A 38 -50.17 -19.45 0.61
N SER A 39 -50.77 -18.52 -0.13
CA SER A 39 -50.09 -17.37 -0.74
C SER A 39 -50.56 -16.04 -0.14
N GLY A 40 -49.87 -14.94 -0.45
CA GLY A 40 -50.27 -13.59 -0.06
C GLY A 40 -50.24 -13.31 1.45
N MET A 41 -49.55 -14.16 2.22
CA MET A 41 -49.49 -14.01 3.67
C MET A 41 -48.77 -12.71 4.05
N GLY A 42 -49.40 -11.91 4.90
CA GLY A 42 -48.88 -10.65 5.39
C GLY A 42 -49.54 -10.20 6.68
N ARG A 43 -49.16 -9.01 7.15
CA ARG A 43 -49.63 -8.45 8.42
C ARG A 43 -49.81 -6.94 8.31
N ASP A 44 -50.89 -6.44 8.90
CA ASP A 44 -51.10 -5.02 9.19
C ASP A 44 -50.89 -4.81 10.68
N THR A 45 -49.81 -4.13 11.03
CA THR A 45 -49.41 -3.86 12.42
C THR A 45 -50.19 -2.70 13.04
N THR A 46 -50.76 -1.79 12.22
CA THR A 46 -51.54 -0.64 12.68
C THR A 46 -52.95 -1.10 13.05
N SER A 47 -53.57 -1.87 12.15
CA SER A 47 -54.92 -2.40 12.32
C SER A 47 -54.95 -3.74 13.06
N LYS A 48 -53.78 -4.28 13.42
CA LYS A 48 -53.56 -5.51 14.20
C LYS A 48 -54.24 -6.76 13.64
N TYR A 49 -54.00 -7.06 12.36
CA TYR A 49 -54.46 -8.30 11.75
C TYR A 49 -53.43 -8.96 10.83
N LEU A 50 -53.53 -10.29 10.71
CA LEU A 50 -52.86 -11.09 9.68
C LEU A 50 -53.81 -11.25 8.50
N TYR A 51 -53.27 -11.38 7.29
CA TYR A 51 -54.06 -11.63 6.08
C TYR A 51 -53.35 -12.60 5.15
N TRP A 52 -54.11 -13.21 4.24
CA TRP A 52 -53.61 -14.12 3.21
C TRP A 52 -54.57 -14.16 2.02
N ASP A 53 -54.16 -14.78 0.91
CA ASP A 53 -55.04 -14.97 -0.25
C ASP A 53 -56.06 -16.08 0.01
N SER A 54 -57.24 -15.96 -0.59
CA SER A 54 -58.22 -17.04 -0.55
C SER A 54 -57.70 -18.31 -1.23
N TYR A 55 -58.06 -19.48 -0.70
CA TYR A 55 -57.60 -20.77 -1.20
C TYR A 55 -58.79 -21.58 -1.69
N SER A 56 -58.72 -22.05 -2.93
CA SER A 56 -59.83 -22.78 -3.56
C SER A 56 -60.19 -24.05 -2.78
N GLY A 57 -61.48 -24.22 -2.48
CA GLY A 57 -62.00 -25.34 -1.70
C GLY A 57 -61.89 -25.18 -0.18
N ALA A 58 -61.26 -24.11 0.33
CA ALA A 58 -61.22 -23.82 1.75
C ALA A 58 -62.59 -23.36 2.27
N SER A 59 -63.06 -23.97 3.35
CA SER A 59 -64.25 -23.54 4.09
C SER A 59 -63.90 -22.79 5.36
N TYR A 60 -62.68 -22.97 5.87
CA TYR A 60 -62.11 -22.19 6.96
C TYR A 60 -60.58 -22.30 6.96
N TYR A 61 -59.96 -21.47 7.79
CA TYR A 61 -58.54 -21.48 8.07
C TYR A 61 -58.31 -21.74 9.56
N LYS A 62 -57.28 -22.53 9.86
CA LYS A 62 -56.77 -22.69 11.22
C LYS A 62 -55.53 -21.82 11.37
N VAL A 63 -55.57 -20.90 12.33
CA VAL A 63 -54.42 -20.07 12.73
C VAL A 63 -53.90 -20.60 14.05
N GLU A 64 -52.69 -21.13 14.05
CA GLU A 64 -52.01 -21.62 15.25
C GLU A 64 -50.97 -20.60 15.67
N VAL A 65 -50.98 -20.20 16.94
CA VAL A 65 -50.07 -19.20 17.51
C VAL A 65 -49.33 -19.81 18.67
N THR A 66 -48.00 -19.70 18.65
CA THR A 66 -47.10 -20.14 19.72
C THR A 66 -46.13 -19.03 20.12
N SER A 67 -45.89 -18.86 21.42
CA SER A 67 -44.82 -18.04 22.00
C SER A 67 -44.36 -18.67 23.31
N SER A 68 -43.42 -18.04 24.02
CA SER A 68 -43.00 -18.44 25.36
C SER A 68 -44.15 -18.46 26.39
N LYS A 69 -45.26 -17.77 26.10
CA LYS A 69 -46.41 -17.58 27.03
C LYS A 69 -47.76 -18.02 26.45
N LEU A 70 -47.81 -18.40 25.17
CA LEU A 70 -49.05 -18.67 24.47
C LEU A 70 -48.91 -19.91 23.59
N ASN A 71 -49.90 -20.78 23.61
CA ASN A 71 -50.07 -21.84 22.63
C ASN A 71 -51.57 -22.03 22.38
N LYS A 72 -52.08 -21.46 21.29
CA LYS A 72 -53.51 -21.46 20.97
C LYS A 72 -53.76 -21.67 19.49
N SER A 73 -54.93 -22.22 19.18
CA SER A 73 -55.41 -22.40 17.82
C SER A 73 -56.77 -21.73 17.64
N TYR A 74 -56.96 -21.08 16.49
CA TYR A 74 -58.13 -20.31 16.15
C TYR A 74 -58.67 -20.79 14.80
N LYS A 75 -59.99 -20.83 14.69
CA LYS A 75 -60.70 -21.12 13.44
C LYS A 75 -61.32 -19.83 12.92
N VAL A 76 -60.98 -19.44 11.71
CA VAL A 76 -61.55 -18.26 11.03
C VAL A 76 -62.06 -18.64 9.65
N THR A 77 -63.11 -17.96 9.19
CA THR A 77 -63.68 -18.17 7.85
C THR A 77 -63.15 -17.17 6.84
N ASP A 78 -62.77 -15.98 7.30
CA ASP A 78 -62.23 -14.93 6.46
C ASP A 78 -60.74 -15.16 6.22
N CYS A 79 -60.20 -14.54 5.16
CA CYS A 79 -58.77 -14.55 4.87
C CYS A 79 -58.02 -13.49 5.71
N LYS A 80 -58.45 -13.33 6.96
CA LYS A 80 -58.02 -12.32 7.93
C LYS A 80 -58.08 -12.91 9.34
N PHE A 81 -57.12 -12.55 10.18
CA PHE A 81 -57.11 -12.90 11.60
C PHE A 81 -56.74 -11.69 12.45
N GLU A 82 -57.66 -11.20 13.28
CA GLU A 82 -57.40 -10.10 14.20
C GLU A 82 -56.66 -10.58 15.44
N PHE A 83 -55.54 -9.95 15.76
CA PHE A 83 -54.65 -10.37 16.85
C PHE A 83 -54.55 -9.34 17.99
N GLY A 84 -55.34 -8.26 17.95
CA GLY A 84 -55.22 -7.12 18.86
C GLY A 84 -55.16 -7.48 20.35
N ASP A 85 -55.96 -8.47 20.76
CA ASP A 85 -56.04 -8.96 22.14
C ASP A 85 -55.17 -10.20 22.41
N ILE A 86 -54.44 -10.66 21.40
CA ILE A 86 -53.63 -11.89 21.44
C ILE A 86 -52.15 -11.52 21.53
N PHE A 87 -51.67 -10.67 20.62
CA PHE A 87 -50.27 -10.22 20.59
C PHE A 87 -50.10 -8.95 21.42
N THR A 88 -50.36 -9.08 22.73
CA THR A 88 -50.46 -7.93 23.65
C THR A 88 -49.16 -7.58 24.36
N GLN A 89 -48.22 -8.53 24.46
CA GLN A 89 -46.95 -8.32 25.17
C GLN A 89 -45.86 -7.90 24.20
N LYS A 90 -45.27 -6.73 24.47
CA LYS A 90 -44.12 -6.24 23.73
C LYS A 90 -42.87 -7.08 24.04
N GLY A 91 -41.99 -7.20 23.07
CA GLY A 91 -40.75 -7.96 23.15
C GLY A 91 -40.91 -9.48 23.08
N ILE A 92 -42.13 -9.99 22.98
CA ILE A 92 -42.40 -11.43 22.86
C ILE A 92 -42.57 -11.79 21.39
N MET A 93 -41.91 -12.87 20.97
CA MET A 93 -42.01 -13.42 19.63
C MET A 93 -43.23 -14.34 19.54
N TYR A 94 -44.18 -13.97 18.69
CA TYR A 94 -45.36 -14.76 18.38
C TYR A 94 -45.18 -15.45 17.04
N TYR A 95 -44.88 -16.73 17.05
CA TYR A 95 -44.85 -17.56 15.86
C TYR A 95 -46.28 -17.96 15.51
N TYR A 96 -46.66 -17.82 14.26
CA TYR A 96 -47.97 -18.26 13.79
C TYR A 96 -47.87 -19.12 12.55
N SER A 97 -48.90 -19.95 12.35
CA SER A 97 -49.08 -20.66 11.10
C SER A 97 -50.53 -20.69 10.65
N VAL A 98 -50.74 -20.58 9.34
CA VAL A 98 -52.05 -20.60 8.70
C VAL A 98 -52.18 -21.84 7.83
N THR A 99 -53.27 -22.58 8.01
CA THR A 99 -53.60 -23.77 7.22
C THR A 99 -55.04 -23.71 6.72
N ALA A 100 -55.27 -23.94 5.43
CA ALA A 100 -56.62 -24.01 4.87
C ALA A 100 -57.24 -25.40 5.08
N TYR A 101 -58.53 -25.44 5.38
CA TYR A 101 -59.28 -26.68 5.61
C TYR A 101 -60.59 -26.70 4.83
N SER A 102 -60.98 -27.90 4.38
CA SER A 102 -62.29 -28.14 3.76
C SER A 102 -63.42 -28.16 4.80
N VAL A 103 -64.67 -28.18 4.32
CA VAL A 103 -65.87 -28.32 5.17
C VAL A 103 -65.84 -29.59 6.03
N GLY A 104 -65.22 -30.67 5.53
CA GLY A 104 -65.05 -31.94 6.25
C GLY A 104 -63.88 -31.95 7.25
N GLY A 105 -63.15 -30.84 7.40
CA GLY A 105 -62.01 -30.75 8.32
C GLY A 105 -60.71 -31.36 7.80
N THR A 106 -60.62 -31.66 6.50
CA THR A 106 -59.37 -32.11 5.87
C THR A 106 -58.49 -30.92 5.56
N ALA A 107 -57.20 -30.98 5.92
CA ALA A 107 -56.23 -29.96 5.54
C ALA A 107 -56.04 -29.94 4.02
N LEU A 108 -56.07 -28.75 3.43
CA LEU A 108 -55.88 -28.53 1.99
C LEU A 108 -54.48 -27.99 1.67
N THR A 109 -53.85 -27.34 2.65
CA THR A 109 -52.50 -26.80 2.52
C THR A 109 -51.58 -27.32 3.61
N ARG A 110 -50.27 -27.18 3.39
CA ARG A 110 -49.29 -27.21 4.48
C ARG A 110 -49.44 -25.94 5.34
N PRO A 111 -49.01 -25.96 6.61
CA PRO A 111 -48.95 -24.75 7.42
C PRO A 111 -47.96 -23.76 6.83
N ALA A 112 -48.44 -22.60 6.39
CA ALA A 112 -47.58 -21.46 6.10
C ALA A 112 -47.20 -20.79 7.42
N LYS A 113 -45.92 -20.56 7.66
CA LYS A 113 -45.38 -20.10 8.95
C LYS A 113 -44.75 -18.72 8.81
N ASP A 114 -44.93 -17.89 9.82
CA ASP A 114 -44.28 -16.59 9.97
C ASP A 114 -44.37 -16.17 11.45
N PHE A 115 -43.94 -14.96 11.79
CA PHE A 115 -43.94 -14.47 13.15
C PHE A 115 -44.34 -12.99 13.25
N TYR A 116 -44.63 -12.56 14.46
CA TYR A 116 -44.90 -11.18 14.82
C TYR A 116 -44.21 -10.83 16.14
N VAL A 117 -43.68 -9.61 16.22
CA VAL A 117 -43.19 -9.00 17.46
C VAL A 117 -43.56 -7.52 17.48
N ASP A 118 -44.15 -7.05 18.57
CA ASP A 118 -44.24 -5.62 18.90
C ASP A 118 -43.02 -5.28 19.74
N GLN A 119 -42.17 -4.36 19.30
CA GLN A 119 -40.89 -4.12 19.95
C GLN A 119 -41.07 -3.52 21.36
N ALA A 120 -40.39 -4.12 22.34
CA ALA A 120 -40.31 -3.57 23.68
C ALA A 120 -39.31 -2.40 23.75
N LYS A 121 -39.47 -1.56 24.76
CA LYS A 121 -38.52 -0.49 25.07
C LYS A 121 -37.57 -0.94 26.18
N ILE A 122 -36.27 -0.77 25.97
CA ILE A 122 -35.26 -0.91 27.02
C ILE A 122 -35.17 0.44 27.76
N THR A 123 -35.33 0.43 29.08
CA THR A 123 -35.36 1.63 29.93
C THR A 123 -34.13 1.71 30.85
N GLY A 124 -33.98 2.84 31.54
CA GLY A 124 -32.92 3.01 32.54
C GLY A 124 -31.51 3.12 31.96
N VAL A 125 -31.38 3.33 30.65
CA VAL A 125 -30.08 3.45 29.97
C VAL A 125 -29.32 4.66 30.51
N LYS A 126 -28.14 4.42 31.08
CA LYS A 126 -27.28 5.46 31.66
C LYS A 126 -25.81 5.07 31.54
N LEU A 127 -24.96 6.06 31.27
CA LEU A 127 -23.52 5.91 31.21
C LEU A 127 -22.89 6.41 32.53
N GLY A 128 -22.14 5.53 33.20
CA GLY A 128 -21.34 5.85 34.37
C GLY A 128 -20.07 6.66 34.01
N LYS A 129 -19.44 7.26 35.02
CA LYS A 129 -18.17 8.01 34.86
C LYS A 129 -16.98 7.11 34.48
N ASP A 130 -17.12 5.82 34.74
CA ASP A 130 -16.19 4.74 34.42
C ASP A 130 -16.46 4.13 33.03
N TYR A 131 -17.31 4.76 32.23
CA TYR A 131 -17.76 4.27 30.92
C TYR A 131 -18.47 2.89 31.00
N ILE A 132 -19.04 2.56 32.15
CA ILE A 132 -19.95 1.43 32.27
C ILE A 132 -21.35 1.89 31.90
N LEU A 133 -21.84 1.39 30.77
CA LEU A 133 -23.22 1.54 30.34
C LEU A 133 -24.08 0.55 31.13
N THR A 134 -25.22 0.99 31.66
CA THR A 134 -26.18 0.13 32.38
C THR A 134 -27.60 0.40 31.91
N TRP A 135 -28.46 -0.61 32.02
CA TRP A 135 -29.88 -0.53 31.67
C TRP A 135 -30.73 -1.48 32.54
N ASP A 136 -32.04 -1.26 32.54
CA ASP A 136 -32.98 -2.12 33.26
C ASP A 136 -33.10 -3.47 32.56
N LYS A 137 -33.24 -4.56 33.33
CA LYS A 137 -33.44 -5.90 32.76
C LYS A 137 -34.67 -5.93 31.86
N VAL A 138 -34.46 -6.32 30.60
CA VAL A 138 -35.52 -6.40 29.59
C VAL A 138 -36.37 -7.66 29.79
N ASN A 139 -37.68 -7.50 29.70
CA ASN A 139 -38.65 -8.62 29.69
C ASN A 139 -39.09 -8.89 28.24
N ALA A 140 -38.17 -9.40 27.43
CA ALA A 140 -38.36 -9.74 26.03
C ALA A 140 -37.75 -11.12 25.73
N ASP A 141 -38.16 -11.74 24.63
CA ASP A 141 -37.47 -12.89 24.07
C ASP A 141 -36.21 -12.37 23.36
N TYR A 142 -35.02 -12.81 23.78
CA TYR A 142 -33.75 -12.46 23.14
C TYR A 142 -32.72 -13.58 23.33
N GLU A 143 -31.82 -13.71 22.36
CA GLU A 143 -30.65 -14.58 22.42
C GLU A 143 -29.37 -13.77 22.60
N LYS A 144 -29.40 -12.50 22.18
CA LYS A 144 -28.26 -11.58 22.23
C LYS A 144 -28.69 -10.18 22.64
N ILE A 145 -27.86 -9.54 23.45
CA ILE A 145 -27.86 -8.07 23.64
C ILE A 145 -26.68 -7.50 22.86
N SER A 146 -26.91 -6.39 22.16
CA SER A 146 -25.86 -5.62 21.47
C SER A 146 -25.88 -4.19 21.97
N VAL A 147 -24.68 -3.65 22.22
CA VAL A 147 -24.47 -2.22 22.49
C VAL A 147 -23.79 -1.63 21.28
N ASN A 148 -24.47 -0.68 20.65
CA ASN A 148 -23.99 -0.01 19.46
C ASN A 148 -23.53 1.39 19.84
N VAL A 149 -22.44 1.83 19.22
CA VAL A 149 -21.86 3.16 19.38
C VAL A 149 -21.65 3.75 18.00
N THR A 150 -22.12 4.98 17.78
CA THR A 150 -21.81 5.76 16.58
C THR A 150 -20.71 6.75 16.84
N THR A 151 -19.73 6.82 15.94
CA THR A 151 -18.75 7.89 15.89
C THR A 151 -19.43 9.22 15.54
N PRO A 152 -18.80 10.39 15.84
CA PRO A 152 -19.32 11.71 15.46
C PRO A 152 -19.66 11.86 13.96
N THR A 153 -19.12 10.97 13.14
CA THR A 153 -19.20 10.93 11.68
C THR A 153 -20.08 9.80 11.13
N GLY A 154 -20.68 8.99 12.01
CA GLY A 154 -21.70 7.99 11.64
C GLY A 154 -21.21 6.55 11.47
N GLY A 155 -19.94 6.24 11.77
CA GLY A 155 -19.46 4.87 11.82
C GLY A 155 -20.07 4.12 13.01
N VAL A 156 -20.61 2.91 12.80
CA VAL A 156 -21.24 2.11 13.87
C VAL A 156 -20.30 0.99 14.30
N GLY A 157 -19.94 0.96 15.57
CA GLY A 157 -19.19 -0.13 16.21
C GLY A 157 -20.02 -0.86 17.26
N ALA A 158 -19.76 -2.16 17.45
CA ALA A 158 -20.38 -2.97 18.49
C ALA A 158 -19.40 -3.23 19.64
N VAL A 159 -19.86 -3.08 20.87
CA VAL A 159 -19.05 -3.31 22.08
C VAL A 159 -18.93 -4.81 22.37
N GLY A 160 -17.74 -5.28 22.73
CA GLY A 160 -17.44 -6.72 22.86
C GLY A 160 -17.84 -7.37 24.19
N THR A 161 -17.74 -6.64 25.32
CA THR A 161 -18.03 -7.19 26.65
C THR A 161 -19.38 -6.70 27.16
N ILE A 162 -20.39 -7.54 27.01
CA ILE A 162 -21.80 -7.25 27.32
C ILE A 162 -22.34 -8.30 28.29
N THR A 163 -23.05 -7.84 29.32
CA THR A 163 -23.88 -8.66 30.20
C THR A 163 -25.36 -8.40 29.91
N ASP A 164 -26.27 -9.07 30.62
CA ASP A 164 -27.73 -8.82 30.48
C ASP A 164 -28.16 -7.38 30.80
N THR A 165 -27.38 -6.62 31.58
CA THR A 165 -27.78 -5.29 32.10
C THR A 165 -26.67 -4.24 32.08
N SER A 166 -25.48 -4.57 31.56
CA SER A 166 -24.36 -3.64 31.49
C SER A 166 -23.36 -3.98 30.40
N ALA A 167 -22.59 -2.98 29.97
CA ALA A 167 -21.43 -3.13 29.10
C ALA A 167 -20.34 -2.12 29.48
N ASN A 168 -19.08 -2.53 29.44
CA ASN A 168 -17.97 -1.59 29.50
C ASN A 168 -17.64 -1.14 28.08
N ILE A 169 -17.80 0.16 27.79
CA ILE A 169 -17.58 0.70 26.45
C ILE A 169 -16.17 1.28 26.26
N MET A 170 -15.34 1.32 27.32
CA MET A 170 -14.03 1.98 27.26
C MET A 170 -13.09 1.35 26.23
N ASP A 171 -13.04 0.02 26.15
CA ASP A 171 -12.20 -0.70 25.18
C ASP A 171 -12.56 -0.34 23.73
N HIS A 172 -13.82 0.07 23.48
CA HIS A 172 -14.24 0.56 22.17
C HIS A 172 -13.80 2.00 21.93
N LEU A 173 -13.80 2.85 22.96
CA LEU A 173 -13.46 4.27 22.88
C LEU A 173 -11.95 4.54 22.88
N GLU A 174 -11.13 3.61 23.38
CA GLU A 174 -9.68 3.81 23.57
C GLU A 174 -8.98 4.25 22.28
N ASN A 175 -9.39 3.70 21.13
CA ASN A 175 -8.78 4.00 19.83
C ASN A 175 -9.60 5.00 19.00
N LEU A 176 -10.51 5.75 19.62
CA LEU A 176 -11.40 6.69 18.95
C LEU A 176 -11.12 8.15 19.37
N PRO A 177 -11.33 9.14 18.46
CA PRO A 177 -11.03 10.54 18.74
C PRO A 177 -12.03 11.17 19.70
N SER A 178 -11.67 12.32 20.26
CA SER A 178 -12.60 13.14 21.04
C SER A 178 -13.79 13.59 20.19
N GLY A 179 -14.98 13.64 20.79
CA GLY A 179 -16.19 14.13 20.12
C GLY A 179 -17.48 13.67 20.77
N THR A 180 -18.59 13.95 20.08
CA THR A 180 -19.94 13.56 20.48
C THR A 180 -20.29 12.19 19.91
N TYR A 181 -20.65 11.25 20.77
CA TYR A 181 -21.03 9.88 20.40
C TYR A 181 -22.49 9.62 20.76
N GLU A 182 -23.16 8.75 20.01
CA GLU A 182 -24.44 8.18 20.43
C GLU A 182 -24.30 6.69 20.71
N LEU A 183 -25.06 6.20 21.69
CA LEU A 183 -25.12 4.80 22.04
C LEU A 183 -26.56 4.33 22.19
N TRP A 184 -26.80 3.06 21.87
CA TRP A 184 -28.08 2.41 22.13
C TRP A 184 -27.91 0.91 22.33
N VAL A 185 -28.89 0.31 22.99
CA VAL A 185 -28.93 -1.11 23.32
C VAL A 185 -30.05 -1.77 22.53
N ASP A 186 -29.74 -2.91 21.89
CA ASP A 186 -30.70 -3.74 21.18
C ASP A 186 -30.71 -5.16 21.78
N ALA A 187 -31.91 -5.71 21.96
CA ALA A 187 -32.12 -7.13 22.25
C ALA A 187 -32.67 -7.81 21.00
N SER A 188 -32.09 -8.95 20.61
CA SER A 188 -32.42 -9.61 19.34
C SER A 188 -32.47 -11.13 19.43
N VAL A 189 -33.22 -11.73 18.50
CA VAL A 189 -33.30 -13.19 18.23
C VAL A 189 -32.96 -13.44 16.76
N ASP A 190 -32.30 -14.56 16.47
CA ASP A 190 -32.02 -14.98 15.10
C ASP A 190 -33.05 -16.00 14.59
N VAL A 191 -33.90 -15.56 13.66
CA VAL A 191 -34.97 -16.38 13.05
C VAL A 191 -34.71 -16.69 11.56
N GLY A 192 -33.43 -16.84 11.22
CA GLY A 192 -32.92 -16.88 9.83
C GLY A 192 -32.47 -15.51 9.31
N TYR A 193 -32.81 -14.44 10.03
CA TYR A 193 -32.27 -13.09 9.92
C TYR A 193 -32.36 -12.40 11.29
N HIS A 194 -31.61 -11.31 11.48
CA HIS A 194 -31.59 -10.56 12.73
C HIS A 194 -32.94 -9.85 12.98
N GLN A 195 -33.60 -10.17 14.09
CA GLN A 195 -34.83 -9.52 14.50
C GLN A 195 -34.68 -8.88 15.88
N THR A 196 -34.82 -7.55 15.94
CA THR A 196 -34.83 -6.80 17.20
C THR A 196 -36.17 -6.94 17.89
N THR A 197 -36.15 -7.43 19.14
CA THR A 197 -37.33 -7.60 20.00
C THR A 197 -37.46 -6.49 21.03
N ALA A 198 -36.36 -5.86 21.43
CA ALA A 198 -36.39 -4.65 22.24
C ALA A 198 -35.27 -3.68 21.86
N LYS A 199 -35.50 -2.38 22.03
CA LYS A 199 -34.54 -1.32 21.72
C LYS A 199 -34.61 -0.17 22.74
N SER A 200 -33.49 0.46 23.05
CA SER A 200 -33.44 1.69 23.85
C SER A 200 -33.59 2.95 23.01
N ASP A 201 -33.85 4.09 23.66
CA ASP A 201 -33.58 5.39 23.05
C ASP A 201 -32.05 5.57 22.88
N HIS A 202 -31.65 6.51 22.02
CA HIS A 202 -30.25 6.90 21.87
C HIS A 202 -29.83 7.75 23.08
N LEU A 203 -28.66 7.45 23.64
CA LEU A 203 -27.99 8.29 24.63
C LEU A 203 -26.80 8.97 23.96
N THR A 204 -26.75 10.29 24.04
CA THR A 204 -25.63 11.09 23.54
C THR A 204 -24.68 11.43 24.67
N PHE A 205 -23.38 11.36 24.44
CA PHE A 205 -22.35 11.77 25.40
C PHE A 205 -21.12 12.35 24.73
N GLU A 206 -20.39 13.18 25.48
CA GLU A 206 -19.10 13.74 25.06
C GLU A 206 -17.96 12.85 25.55
N TYR A 207 -17.05 12.50 24.66
CA TYR A 207 -15.84 11.75 24.96
C TYR A 207 -14.61 12.61 24.68
N THR A 208 -13.66 12.60 25.61
CA THR A 208 -12.35 13.22 25.42
C THR A 208 -11.29 12.12 25.47
N SER A 209 -10.68 11.86 24.32
CA SER A 209 -9.56 10.94 24.21
C SER A 209 -8.27 11.60 24.72
N HIS A 210 -7.40 10.80 25.34
CA HIS A 210 -6.05 11.19 25.73
C HIS A 210 -4.98 10.73 24.74
N ASN A 211 -5.41 10.07 23.67
CA ASN A 211 -4.55 9.53 22.63
C ASN A 211 -4.35 10.56 21.49
N SER A 212 -3.30 10.34 20.71
CA SER A 212 -2.98 11.17 19.55
C SER A 212 -3.52 10.55 18.27
N PHE A 213 -4.12 11.35 17.40
CA PHE A 213 -4.74 10.88 16.16
C PHE A 213 -4.06 11.50 14.94
N ILE A 214 -3.47 10.66 14.09
CA ILE A 214 -2.77 11.06 12.88
C ILE A 214 -3.79 11.22 11.76
N THR A 215 -3.91 12.44 11.24
CA THR A 215 -4.79 12.81 10.11
C THR A 215 -3.99 13.12 8.84
N THR A 216 -2.72 13.51 8.97
CA THR A 216 -1.82 13.71 7.83
C THR A 216 -0.40 13.25 8.14
N THR A 217 0.30 12.76 7.12
CA THR A 217 1.72 12.41 7.19
C THR A 217 2.47 12.95 5.96
N ASP A 218 3.58 13.65 6.18
CA ASP A 218 4.51 14.07 5.12
C ASP A 218 5.85 13.38 5.29
N VAL A 219 6.26 12.60 4.29
CA VAL A 219 7.50 11.81 4.31
C VAL A 219 8.48 12.32 3.26
N LYS A 220 9.77 12.40 3.61
CA LYS A 220 10.87 12.55 2.65
C LYS A 220 11.70 11.28 2.59
N ILE A 221 11.93 10.79 1.38
CA ILE A 221 12.74 9.58 1.10
C ILE A 221 13.73 9.87 -0.03
N ASN A 222 14.77 9.05 -0.14
CA ASN A 222 15.68 9.11 -1.29
C ASN A 222 14.94 8.69 -2.56
N LYS A 223 15.02 9.50 -3.62
CA LYS A 223 14.40 9.20 -4.92
C LYS A 223 15.22 8.12 -5.66
N PRO A 224 14.61 7.32 -6.54
CA PRO A 224 15.32 6.30 -7.27
C PRO A 224 16.31 6.94 -8.26
N VAL A 225 17.56 6.45 -8.25
CA VAL A 225 18.65 6.91 -9.12
C VAL A 225 19.22 5.71 -9.87
N SER A 226 19.33 5.82 -11.19
CA SER A 226 19.80 4.74 -12.07
C SER A 226 21.17 4.20 -11.60
N GLY A 227 21.27 2.87 -11.54
CA GLY A 227 22.46 2.14 -11.07
C GLY A 227 22.62 2.08 -9.56
N LYS A 228 21.70 2.63 -8.77
CA LYS A 228 21.71 2.54 -7.30
C LYS A 228 20.73 1.49 -6.80
N LYS A 229 21.11 0.87 -5.68
CA LYS A 229 20.25 -0.06 -4.93
C LYS A 229 19.09 0.71 -4.25
N PRO A 230 17.94 0.07 -4.03
CA PRO A 230 16.85 0.63 -3.25
C PRO A 230 17.32 1.05 -1.87
N ALA A 231 17.16 2.33 -1.53
CA ALA A 231 17.45 2.80 -0.18
C ALA A 231 16.20 2.61 0.69
N GLU A 232 16.36 1.97 1.84
CA GLU A 232 15.31 1.78 2.85
C GLU A 232 15.20 2.96 3.84
N THR A 233 15.87 4.08 3.54
CA THR A 233 16.00 5.21 4.46
C THR A 233 14.89 6.25 4.28
N VAL A 234 14.24 6.57 5.40
CA VAL A 234 13.38 7.76 5.53
C VAL A 234 14.22 8.92 6.04
N ASN A 235 14.27 10.01 5.27
CA ASN A 235 15.04 11.20 5.59
C ASN A 235 14.32 12.08 6.62
N SER A 236 12.99 12.16 6.54
CA SER A 236 12.17 12.86 7.54
C SER A 236 10.72 12.42 7.46
N ILE A 237 10.00 12.55 8.57
CA ILE A 237 8.55 12.38 8.67
C ILE A 237 7.98 13.55 9.49
N VAL A 238 6.81 14.05 9.10
CA VAL A 238 6.06 15.09 9.80
C VAL A 238 4.62 14.63 9.93
N LEU A 239 4.08 14.64 11.15
CA LEU A 239 2.72 14.21 11.45
C LEU A 239 1.83 15.44 11.73
N ASN A 240 0.63 15.48 11.15
CA ASN A 240 -0.34 16.56 11.32
C ASN A 240 0.27 17.96 11.14
N GLY A 241 1.09 18.14 10.09
CA GLY A 241 1.79 19.42 9.85
C GLY A 241 2.80 19.84 10.93
N GLY A 242 3.19 18.93 11.83
CA GLY A 242 4.13 19.16 12.92
C GLY A 242 3.50 19.29 14.30
N GLU A 243 2.18 19.14 14.41
CA GLU A 243 1.47 19.19 15.70
C GLU A 243 1.78 17.98 16.59
N LEU A 244 2.08 16.83 15.99
CA LEU A 244 2.42 15.61 16.71
C LEU A 244 3.92 15.35 16.68
N ASP A 245 4.47 15.02 17.84
CA ASP A 245 5.87 14.62 18.00
C ASP A 245 6.08 13.21 17.46
N VAL A 246 6.81 13.12 16.35
CA VAL A 246 7.19 11.87 15.69
C VAL A 246 7.83 10.88 16.67
N ASN A 247 8.69 11.35 17.58
CA ASN A 247 9.39 10.45 18.50
C ASN A 247 8.45 9.83 19.54
N LYS A 248 7.30 10.46 19.80
CA LYS A 248 6.27 9.95 20.71
C LYS A 248 5.26 9.05 20.01
N CYS A 249 5.02 9.27 18.72
CA CYS A 249 3.98 8.53 18.00
C CYS A 249 4.47 7.43 17.06
N VAL A 250 5.66 7.56 16.47
CA VAL A 250 6.16 6.57 15.50
C VAL A 250 7.06 5.57 16.22
N GLU A 251 6.74 4.29 16.10
CA GLU A 251 7.55 3.18 16.59
C GLU A 251 8.62 2.82 15.57
N THR A 252 8.21 2.52 14.34
CA THR A 252 9.10 2.25 13.23
C THR A 252 8.53 2.83 11.94
N VAL A 253 9.41 3.15 11.02
CA VAL A 253 9.06 3.51 9.65
C VAL A 253 10.01 2.79 8.70
N SER A 254 9.47 2.23 7.63
CA SER A 254 10.24 1.51 6.61
C SER A 254 9.81 1.93 5.21
N VAL A 255 10.75 1.89 4.27
CA VAL A 255 10.47 2.09 2.85
C VAL A 255 10.79 0.80 2.11
N SER A 256 9.84 0.35 1.31
CA SER A 256 10.06 -0.70 0.32
C SER A 256 9.79 -0.16 -1.08
N TRP A 257 10.44 -0.74 -2.09
CA TRP A 257 10.32 -0.30 -3.47
C TRP A 257 9.73 -1.41 -4.32
N ARG A 258 8.82 -1.04 -5.22
CA ARG A 258 8.23 -1.95 -6.19
C ARG A 258 8.48 -1.47 -7.61
N ASN A 259 8.68 -2.41 -8.54
CA ASN A 259 8.80 -2.09 -9.96
C ASN A 259 7.41 -1.80 -10.59
N SER A 260 7.39 -1.50 -11.89
CA SER A 260 6.15 -1.23 -12.64
C SER A 260 5.17 -2.41 -12.72
N TYR A 261 5.63 -3.63 -12.40
CA TYR A 261 4.81 -4.84 -12.32
C TYR A 261 4.32 -5.11 -10.88
N ASN A 262 4.54 -4.17 -9.96
CA ASN A 262 4.21 -4.27 -8.54
C ASN A 262 5.01 -5.34 -7.76
N GLU A 263 6.14 -5.79 -8.31
CA GLU A 263 7.03 -6.74 -7.66
C GLU A 263 7.98 -6.01 -6.71
N LEU A 264 8.18 -6.56 -5.52
CA LEU A 264 9.09 -6.01 -4.51
C LEU A 264 10.55 -6.13 -4.99
N LEU A 265 11.29 -5.03 -4.94
CA LEU A 265 12.73 -5.01 -5.19
C LEU A 265 13.48 -5.59 -3.99
N SER A 266 14.50 -6.38 -4.29
CA SER A 266 15.48 -6.88 -3.33
C SER A 266 16.67 -5.93 -3.15
N ASP A 267 17.49 -6.18 -2.14
CA ASP A 267 18.72 -5.44 -1.88
C ASP A 267 19.76 -5.55 -3.01
N ASP A 268 19.62 -6.53 -3.91
CA ASP A 268 20.52 -6.73 -5.03
C ASP A 268 20.04 -6.10 -6.34
N ASP A 269 18.78 -5.67 -6.38
CA ASP A 269 18.26 -4.94 -7.53
C ASP A 269 18.85 -3.53 -7.60
N VAL A 270 18.86 -2.97 -8.80
CA VAL A 270 19.22 -1.57 -9.04
C VAL A 270 18.11 -0.87 -9.80
N PHE A 271 17.94 0.41 -9.54
CA PHE A 271 17.06 1.22 -10.37
C PHE A 271 17.65 1.34 -11.79
N GLU A 272 16.79 1.24 -12.79
CA GLU A 272 17.15 1.38 -14.19
C GLU A 272 16.62 2.70 -14.73
N GLU A 273 17.44 3.36 -15.56
CA GLU A 273 17.11 4.66 -16.15
C GLU A 273 15.74 4.66 -16.84
N GLY A 274 14.95 5.70 -16.56
CA GLY A 274 13.65 5.91 -17.19
C GLY A 274 12.54 4.97 -16.73
N LYS A 275 12.85 3.92 -15.95
CA LYS A 275 11.83 3.05 -15.35
C LYS A 275 11.13 3.74 -14.18
N THR A 276 9.89 3.31 -13.94
CA THR A 276 9.07 3.79 -12.82
C THR A 276 9.09 2.79 -11.68
N TYR A 277 9.09 3.32 -10.47
CA TYR A 277 9.13 2.56 -9.22
C TYR A 277 8.16 3.18 -8.23
N THR A 278 7.43 2.35 -7.49
CA THR A 278 6.54 2.79 -6.43
C THR A 278 7.22 2.59 -5.09
N ALA A 279 7.40 3.69 -4.35
CA ALA A 279 7.79 3.62 -2.95
C ALA A 279 6.56 3.31 -2.09
N TRP A 280 6.69 2.32 -1.21
CA TRP A 280 5.73 1.98 -0.17
C TRP A 280 6.36 2.32 1.18
N VAL A 281 5.80 3.31 1.86
CA VAL A 281 6.24 3.74 3.19
C VAL A 281 5.26 3.19 4.22
N THR A 282 5.75 2.32 5.08
CA THR A 282 4.97 1.73 6.19
C THR A 282 5.34 2.44 7.48
N VAL A 283 4.33 2.90 8.23
CA VAL A 283 4.47 3.55 9.53
C VAL A 283 3.77 2.71 10.59
N TYR A 284 4.52 2.28 11.61
CA TYR A 284 3.98 1.64 12.80
C TYR A 284 3.93 2.66 13.94
N LEU A 285 2.81 2.72 14.64
CA LEU A 285 2.54 3.68 15.70
C LEU A 285 2.75 3.07 17.08
N LYS A 286 3.26 3.90 18.00
CA LYS A 286 3.36 3.56 19.42
C LYS A 286 1.99 3.52 20.08
N ALA A 287 1.90 2.79 21.19
CA ALA A 287 0.71 2.81 22.05
C ALA A 287 0.30 4.25 22.41
N GLY A 288 -1.00 4.54 22.30
CA GLY A 288 -1.54 5.88 22.52
C GLY A 288 -1.50 6.80 21.29
N CYS A 289 -0.99 6.34 20.15
CA CYS A 289 -1.11 7.03 18.87
C CYS A 289 -1.81 6.16 17.84
N TYR A 290 -2.78 6.72 17.13
CA TYR A 290 -3.64 6.00 16.19
C TYR A 290 -3.82 6.79 14.91
N MET A 291 -3.97 6.10 13.80
CA MET A 291 -4.52 6.72 12.60
C MET A 291 -5.96 7.13 12.88
N ASP A 292 -6.28 8.37 12.53
CA ASP A 292 -7.63 8.89 12.66
C ASP A 292 -8.62 8.05 11.82
N TYR A 293 -9.77 7.76 12.40
CA TYR A 293 -10.79 6.90 11.80
C TYR A 293 -11.38 7.50 10.52
N GLU A 294 -11.56 8.82 10.48
CA GLU A 294 -12.02 9.49 9.28
C GLU A 294 -10.97 9.45 8.20
N THR A 295 -9.72 9.67 8.55
CA THR A 295 -8.60 9.55 7.63
C THR A 295 -8.44 8.14 7.07
N TRP A 296 -8.82 7.12 7.86
CA TRP A 296 -8.89 5.74 7.39
C TRP A 296 -9.99 5.52 6.33
N ILE A 297 -11.21 6.04 6.58
CA ILE A 297 -12.36 5.81 5.71
C ILE A 297 -12.31 6.70 4.47
N ASN A 298 -11.91 7.96 4.65
CA ASN A 298 -11.84 8.96 3.62
C ASN A 298 -10.61 8.68 2.76
N LYS A 299 -10.83 8.42 1.48
CA LYS A 299 -9.77 8.09 0.51
C LYS A 299 -9.04 9.35 0.00
N ASP A 300 -9.06 10.42 0.77
CA ASP A 300 -8.54 11.71 0.38
C ASP A 300 -7.01 11.73 0.42
N GLU A 301 -6.41 12.42 -0.53
CA GLU A 301 -4.95 12.56 -0.61
C GLU A 301 -4.47 13.73 0.27
N THR A 302 -4.56 13.53 1.59
CA THR A 302 -4.18 14.54 2.61
C THR A 302 -2.70 14.49 3.01
N SER A 303 -1.99 13.45 2.60
CA SER A 303 -0.61 13.14 2.99
C SER A 303 0.32 13.23 1.79
N SER A 304 1.65 13.19 1.99
CA SER A 304 2.58 13.24 0.87
C SER A 304 3.87 12.43 1.06
N ILE A 305 4.42 11.93 -0.05
CA ILE A 305 5.79 11.39 -0.12
C ILE A 305 6.58 12.25 -1.10
N ASN A 306 7.66 12.87 -0.65
CA ASN A 306 8.44 13.82 -1.43
C ASN A 306 7.59 14.94 -2.06
N GLY A 307 6.51 15.35 -1.39
CA GLY A 307 5.56 16.36 -1.87
C GLY A 307 4.57 15.86 -2.93
N LYS A 308 4.65 14.59 -3.36
CA LYS A 308 3.57 13.96 -4.13
C LYS A 308 2.45 13.56 -3.19
N LYS A 309 1.25 14.08 -3.45
CA LYS A 309 0.06 13.73 -2.69
C LYS A 309 -0.20 12.23 -2.72
N THR A 310 -0.62 11.70 -1.58
CA THR A 310 -0.96 10.29 -1.39
C THR A 310 -1.96 10.16 -0.25
N ARG A 311 -2.53 8.96 -0.14
CA ARG A 311 -3.45 8.58 0.94
C ARG A 311 -2.74 7.63 1.92
N MET A 312 -3.28 7.54 3.12
CA MET A 312 -2.85 6.56 4.12
C MET A 312 -3.75 5.32 4.06
N TYR A 313 -3.14 4.14 4.05
CA TYR A 313 -3.81 2.85 3.94
C TYR A 313 -3.70 2.08 5.25
N ASN A 314 -4.82 1.73 5.89
CA ASN A 314 -4.80 0.96 7.14
C ASN A 314 -4.25 -0.46 6.93
N LEU A 315 -3.31 -0.87 7.79
CA LEU A 315 -2.70 -2.19 7.81
C LEU A 315 -3.28 -3.14 8.89
N GLY A 316 -4.60 -3.13 9.05
CA GLY A 316 -5.27 -4.06 9.95
C GLY A 316 -5.20 -3.63 11.41
N GLY A 317 -5.71 -2.42 11.69
CA GLY A 317 -5.76 -1.81 13.01
C GLY A 317 -5.32 -0.35 12.90
N LEU A 318 -5.89 0.55 13.69
CA LEU A 318 -5.55 1.97 13.63
C LEU A 318 -4.11 2.27 14.12
N THR A 319 -3.26 1.25 14.29
CA THR A 319 -1.89 1.34 14.82
C THR A 319 -0.81 1.24 13.74
N ALA A 320 -1.18 0.99 12.49
CA ALA A 320 -0.22 0.96 11.38
C ALA A 320 -0.88 1.37 10.06
N TYR A 321 -0.11 2.04 9.19
CA TYR A 321 -0.58 2.43 7.87
C TYR A 321 0.53 2.48 6.82
N ASP A 322 0.15 2.29 5.57
CA ASP A 322 0.99 2.46 4.39
C ASP A 322 0.70 3.77 3.67
N MET A 323 1.68 4.26 2.95
CA MET A 323 1.56 5.35 1.98
C MET A 323 2.33 4.95 0.72
N GLU A 324 1.85 5.35 -0.46
CA GLU A 324 2.55 5.01 -1.71
C GLU A 324 2.73 6.20 -2.65
N ALA A 325 3.85 6.22 -3.37
CA ALA A 325 4.07 7.20 -4.44
C ALA A 325 4.98 6.65 -5.53
N THR A 326 4.64 6.92 -6.79
CA THR A 326 5.44 6.49 -7.95
C THR A 326 6.48 7.54 -8.34
N PHE A 327 7.69 7.11 -8.65
CA PHE A 327 8.81 7.92 -9.09
C PHE A 327 9.43 7.32 -10.36
N THR A 328 9.96 8.16 -11.24
CA THR A 328 10.80 7.73 -12.36
C THR A 328 12.25 7.79 -11.93
N ALA A 329 13.01 6.71 -12.16
CA ALA A 329 14.44 6.67 -11.86
C ALA A 329 15.20 7.66 -12.74
N ARG A 330 15.87 8.62 -12.09
CA ARG A 330 16.67 9.63 -12.79
C ARG A 330 18.08 9.13 -13.07
N ILE A 331 18.70 9.66 -14.11
CA ILE A 331 20.15 9.55 -14.30
C ILE A 331 20.83 10.35 -13.18
N PRO A 332 21.93 9.87 -12.59
CA PRO A 332 22.76 10.71 -11.75
C PRO A 332 23.16 11.99 -12.49
N ASP A 333 22.99 13.12 -11.82
CA ASP A 333 23.47 14.40 -12.32
C ASP A 333 24.98 14.32 -12.65
N THR A 334 25.38 14.87 -13.79
CA THR A 334 26.79 14.81 -14.24
C THR A 334 27.40 16.21 -14.29
N VAL A 335 28.56 16.37 -13.64
CA VAL A 335 29.42 17.55 -13.74
C VAL A 335 30.66 17.18 -14.53
N ASN A 336 30.92 17.89 -15.62
CA ASN A 336 32.21 17.81 -16.30
C ASN A 336 33.04 19.05 -15.98
N ILE A 337 34.31 18.84 -15.68
CA ILE A 337 35.27 19.86 -15.34
C ILE A 337 36.39 19.78 -16.36
N THR A 338 36.79 20.91 -16.90
CA THR A 338 37.99 20.99 -17.74
C THR A 338 39.10 21.69 -16.98
N VAL A 339 40.26 21.07 -16.90
CA VAL A 339 41.48 21.64 -16.32
C VAL A 339 42.63 21.50 -17.30
N PRO A 340 43.66 22.38 -17.30
CA PRO A 340 44.79 22.20 -18.18
C PRO A 340 45.54 20.92 -17.78
N GLU A 341 45.75 20.02 -18.74
CA GLU A 341 46.46 18.77 -18.49
C GLU A 341 47.93 19.00 -18.17
N PRO A 342 48.50 18.23 -17.23
CA PRO A 342 49.88 18.42 -16.81
C PRO A 342 50.86 17.96 -17.90
N LYS A 343 51.79 18.84 -18.30
CA LYS A 343 52.83 18.50 -19.30
C LYS A 343 54.19 18.32 -18.65
N ALA A 344 54.98 17.39 -19.19
CA ALA A 344 56.34 17.17 -18.70
C ALA A 344 57.19 18.45 -18.80
N GLY A 345 57.90 18.80 -17.74
CA GLY A 345 58.70 20.03 -17.62
C GLY A 345 57.92 21.27 -17.19
N GLU A 346 56.58 21.24 -17.11
CA GLU A 346 55.82 22.35 -16.55
C GLU A 346 55.95 22.37 -15.02
N ILE A 347 56.17 23.57 -14.46
CA ILE A 347 56.22 23.77 -13.02
C ILE A 347 54.81 23.60 -12.44
N ILE A 348 54.69 22.74 -11.42
CA ILE A 348 53.46 22.53 -10.68
C ILE A 348 53.16 23.79 -9.86
N THR A 349 52.11 24.50 -10.25
CA THR A 349 51.63 25.68 -9.54
C THR A 349 50.60 25.29 -8.48
N ASN A 350 50.55 26.08 -7.40
CA ASN A 350 49.47 25.97 -6.45
C ASN A 350 48.22 26.63 -7.04
N ASN A 351 47.10 25.92 -7.07
CA ASN A 351 45.80 26.44 -7.50
C ASN A 351 45.76 26.76 -9.00
N GLN A 352 45.86 25.70 -9.79
CA GLN A 352 45.67 25.79 -11.23
C GLN A 352 44.22 26.16 -11.55
N ASP A 353 44.01 26.97 -12.58
CA ASP A 353 42.68 27.42 -12.98
C ASP A 353 41.85 26.28 -13.58
N VAL A 354 40.57 26.27 -13.22
CA VAL A 354 39.55 25.49 -13.91
C VAL A 354 39.14 26.23 -15.18
N ILE A 355 39.24 25.55 -16.32
CA ILE A 355 38.90 26.09 -17.63
C ILE A 355 37.39 26.22 -17.77
N SER A 356 36.64 25.18 -17.43
CA SER A 356 35.18 25.16 -17.52
C SER A 356 34.55 24.15 -16.57
N VAL A 357 33.26 24.36 -16.28
CA VAL A 357 32.39 23.45 -15.57
C VAL A 357 31.10 23.35 -16.39
N THR A 358 30.69 22.13 -16.74
CA THR A 358 29.43 21.87 -17.43
C THR A 358 28.54 20.90 -16.64
N PRO A 359 27.21 21.11 -16.64
CA PRO A 359 26.51 22.20 -17.31
C PRO A 359 26.72 23.54 -16.55
N SER A 360 26.90 24.65 -17.28
CA SER A 360 27.36 25.93 -16.73
C SER A 360 26.31 26.65 -15.87
N ASP A 361 25.06 26.29 -16.06
CA ASP A 361 23.86 26.72 -15.34
C ASP A 361 23.58 25.91 -14.05
N SER A 362 24.33 24.82 -13.80
CA SER A 362 24.18 24.00 -12.58
C SER A 362 24.41 24.75 -11.26
N GLY A 363 25.01 25.94 -11.30
CA GLY A 363 25.44 26.67 -10.10
C GLY A 363 26.61 26.00 -9.35
N VAL A 364 27.16 24.91 -9.89
CA VAL A 364 28.30 24.20 -9.30
C VAL A 364 29.57 25.03 -9.50
N LYS A 365 30.32 25.18 -8.41
CA LYS A 365 31.64 25.84 -8.39
C LYS A 365 32.68 24.86 -7.89
N VAL A 366 33.85 24.90 -8.53
CA VAL A 366 35.01 24.11 -8.14
C VAL A 366 35.85 24.92 -7.16
N TYR A 367 36.40 24.27 -6.16
CA TYR A 367 37.30 24.85 -5.17
C TYR A 367 38.53 23.98 -5.03
N ASP A 368 39.67 24.60 -4.79
CA ASP A 368 40.87 23.88 -4.42
C ASP A 368 40.74 23.32 -2.98
N ASN A 369 41.76 22.60 -2.50
CA ASN A 369 41.70 22.05 -1.14
C ASN A 369 41.71 23.16 -0.05
N GLY A 370 42.27 24.33 -0.38
CA GLY A 370 42.28 25.55 0.44
C GLY A 370 41.05 26.45 0.29
N ARG A 371 39.98 25.95 -0.37
CA ARG A 371 38.70 26.64 -0.61
C ARG A 371 38.78 27.88 -1.51
N ARG A 372 39.79 28.04 -2.37
CA ARG A 372 39.81 29.10 -3.40
C ARG A 372 38.98 28.66 -4.60
N LYS A 373 38.12 29.57 -5.07
CA LYS A 373 37.14 29.34 -6.12
C LYS A 373 37.79 29.23 -7.51
N ASN A 374 37.24 28.32 -8.33
CA ASN A 374 37.67 27.98 -9.69
C ASN A 374 39.12 27.49 -9.79
N LYS A 375 39.58 26.80 -8.75
CA LYS A 375 40.95 26.30 -8.64
C LYS A 375 40.99 24.82 -8.33
N VAL A 376 42.09 24.15 -8.67
CA VAL A 376 42.38 22.76 -8.33
C VAL A 376 43.81 22.60 -7.78
N THR A 377 44.05 21.56 -7.00
CA THR A 377 45.37 21.29 -6.38
C THR A 377 45.95 19.97 -6.86
N TRP A 378 47.21 19.99 -7.28
CA TRP A 378 47.98 18.77 -7.56
C TRP A 378 48.74 18.29 -6.33
N SER A 379 48.90 16.97 -6.24
CA SER A 379 49.70 16.29 -5.22
C SER A 379 50.47 15.10 -5.82
N ASP A 380 51.61 14.76 -5.23
CA ASP A 380 52.55 13.74 -5.70
C ASP A 380 52.85 12.75 -4.56
N PRO A 381 51.92 11.82 -4.25
CA PRO A 381 52.10 10.91 -3.12
C PRO A 381 53.35 10.03 -3.30
N PRO A 382 54.15 9.77 -2.25
CA PRO A 382 53.95 10.15 -0.84
C PRO A 382 54.57 11.50 -0.43
N TYR A 383 55.14 12.26 -1.34
CA TYR A 383 55.90 13.48 -1.02
C TYR A 383 55.03 14.74 -1.12
N MET A 384 55.29 15.72 -0.24
CA MET A 384 54.71 17.05 -0.42
C MET A 384 55.36 17.71 -1.65
N ILE A 385 54.54 18.15 -2.60
CA ILE A 385 55.02 18.96 -3.73
C ILE A 385 55.46 20.31 -3.18
N GLN A 386 56.67 20.75 -3.55
CA GLN A 386 57.04 22.16 -3.38
C GLN A 386 56.51 22.95 -4.58
N TRP A 387 55.39 23.65 -4.37
CA TRP A 387 54.74 24.43 -5.43
C TRP A 387 55.66 25.53 -5.96
N GLY A 388 55.63 25.75 -7.27
CA GLY A 388 56.48 26.74 -7.94
C GLY A 388 57.93 26.29 -8.13
N VAL A 389 58.28 25.06 -7.72
CA VAL A 389 59.63 24.49 -7.85
C VAL A 389 59.60 23.10 -8.49
N THR A 390 58.62 22.28 -8.13
CA THR A 390 58.51 20.91 -8.64
C THR A 390 57.96 20.93 -10.06
N GLU A 391 58.62 20.24 -10.98
CA GLU A 391 58.13 20.04 -12.35
C GLU A 391 57.37 18.72 -12.48
N PHE A 392 56.36 18.71 -13.34
CA PHE A 392 55.74 17.48 -13.81
C PHE A 392 56.78 16.64 -14.57
N LYS A 393 56.98 15.40 -14.14
CA LYS A 393 57.90 14.43 -14.77
C LYS A 393 57.16 13.46 -15.67
N ASN A 394 57.71 13.21 -16.85
CA ASN A 394 57.18 12.21 -17.79
C ASN A 394 57.08 10.82 -17.14
N GLY A 395 56.01 10.08 -17.44
CA GLY A 395 55.71 8.75 -16.90
C GLY A 395 55.27 8.73 -15.43
N LYS A 396 55.17 9.87 -14.75
CA LYS A 396 54.84 9.94 -13.33
C LYS A 396 53.36 10.24 -13.10
N THR A 397 52.74 9.56 -12.13
CA THR A 397 51.35 9.79 -11.74
C THR A 397 51.22 10.82 -10.63
N TYR A 398 50.35 11.80 -10.83
CA TYR A 398 49.97 12.85 -9.87
C TYR A 398 48.48 12.73 -9.55
N THR A 399 48.09 13.19 -8.36
CA THR A 399 46.69 13.21 -7.94
C THR A 399 46.18 14.65 -7.95
N LEU A 400 45.18 14.91 -8.77
CA LEU A 400 44.36 16.11 -8.74
C LEU A 400 43.35 16.00 -7.61
N LYS A 401 43.24 17.02 -6.76
CA LYS A 401 42.26 17.11 -5.68
C LYS A 401 41.48 18.42 -5.78
N PHE A 402 40.17 18.34 -5.60
CA PHE A 402 39.28 19.48 -5.67
C PHE A 402 37.98 19.23 -4.89
N LYS A 403 37.23 20.30 -4.65
CA LYS A 403 35.94 20.29 -3.97
C LYS A 403 34.88 20.91 -4.87
N LEU A 404 33.67 20.40 -4.84
CA LEU A 404 32.51 21.00 -5.47
C LEU A 404 31.58 21.56 -4.41
N ALA A 405 31.03 22.75 -4.65
CA ALA A 405 29.88 23.24 -3.91
C ALA A 405 28.91 23.91 -4.88
N GLN A 406 27.62 23.74 -4.62
CA GLN A 406 26.57 24.36 -5.40
C GLN A 406 26.10 25.63 -4.69
N THR A 407 25.98 26.72 -5.44
CA THR A 407 25.51 28.02 -4.92
C THR A 407 24.30 28.47 -5.70
N TYR A 408 23.22 28.84 -5.02
CA TYR A 408 22.00 29.40 -5.60
C TYR A 408 21.62 30.72 -4.92
N THR A 409 20.92 31.58 -5.65
CA THR A 409 20.43 32.87 -5.14
C THR A 409 19.24 32.63 -4.20
N VAL A 410 19.24 33.26 -3.04
CA VAL A 410 18.10 33.19 -2.11
C VAL A 410 16.87 33.82 -2.79
N GLY A 411 15.77 33.06 -2.89
CA GLY A 411 14.50 33.53 -3.46
C GLY A 411 14.20 33.04 -4.88
N GLU A 412 15.11 32.34 -5.54
CA GLU A 412 14.85 31.66 -6.83
C GLU A 412 14.41 30.20 -6.61
N PRO A 413 13.62 29.62 -7.54
CA PRO A 413 13.23 28.22 -7.47
C PRO A 413 14.47 27.30 -7.44
N ALA A 414 14.39 26.22 -6.67
CA ALA A 414 15.48 25.25 -6.55
C ALA A 414 15.87 24.72 -7.94
N PRO A 415 17.17 24.64 -8.27
CA PRO A 415 17.62 24.17 -9.58
C PRO A 415 17.22 22.70 -9.80
N ASP A 416 16.90 22.34 -11.06
CA ASP A 416 16.60 20.96 -11.44
C ASP A 416 17.80 20.02 -11.22
N PHE A 417 19.02 20.58 -11.30
CA PHE A 417 20.28 19.91 -10.98
C PHE A 417 20.58 20.01 -9.49
N GLU A 418 20.87 18.89 -8.83
CA GLU A 418 21.21 18.87 -7.40
C GLU A 418 22.56 18.19 -7.18
N LEU A 419 23.56 18.97 -6.73
CA LEU A 419 24.86 18.42 -6.35
C LEU A 419 24.74 17.59 -5.08
N ASN A 420 25.01 16.30 -5.19
CA ASN A 420 24.95 15.34 -4.09
C ASN A 420 26.04 14.27 -4.22
N GLU A 421 26.05 13.30 -3.30
CA GLU A 421 27.08 12.24 -3.26
C GLU A 421 27.01 11.28 -4.45
N ASP A 422 25.88 11.26 -5.16
CA ASP A 422 25.67 10.46 -6.36
C ASP A 422 26.04 11.20 -7.65
N THR A 423 26.33 12.50 -7.58
CA THR A 423 26.75 13.28 -8.74
C THR A 423 28.00 12.68 -9.38
N VAL A 424 27.90 12.34 -10.66
CA VAL A 424 29.03 11.84 -11.46
C VAL A 424 29.90 13.03 -11.84
N VAL A 425 31.17 12.98 -11.47
CA VAL A 425 32.12 14.04 -11.80
C VAL A 425 33.16 13.51 -12.77
N ASN A 426 33.29 14.16 -13.92
CA ASN A 426 34.33 13.88 -14.89
C ASN A 426 35.29 15.07 -14.96
N VAL A 427 36.60 14.81 -14.99
CA VAL A 427 37.61 15.83 -15.26
C VAL A 427 38.34 15.45 -16.55
N ASN A 428 38.29 16.32 -17.55
CA ASN A 428 38.83 16.04 -18.89
C ASN A 428 38.35 14.68 -19.46
N GLY A 429 37.06 14.37 -19.27
CA GLY A 429 36.46 13.11 -19.71
C GLY A 429 36.77 11.88 -18.85
N LYS A 430 37.64 11.98 -17.83
CA LYS A 430 37.96 10.89 -16.91
C LYS A 430 37.15 11.02 -15.62
N ARG A 431 36.52 9.93 -15.18
CA ARG A 431 35.70 9.92 -13.97
C ARG A 431 36.56 10.13 -12.72
N ALA A 432 36.25 11.18 -11.96
CA ALA A 432 36.84 11.45 -10.66
C ALA A 432 36.20 10.58 -9.57
N GLU A 433 37.00 10.23 -8.57
CA GLU A 433 36.57 9.47 -7.41
C GLU A 433 36.05 10.43 -6.33
N PHE A 434 34.84 10.18 -5.82
CA PHE A 434 34.31 10.86 -4.64
C PHE A 434 34.99 10.33 -3.38
N THR A 435 35.49 11.24 -2.54
CA THR A 435 36.31 10.90 -1.36
C THR A 435 35.68 11.33 -0.03
N GLY A 436 34.61 12.14 -0.07
CA GLY A 436 33.88 12.52 1.14
C GLY A 436 33.24 13.90 1.05
N LYS A 437 32.42 14.20 2.06
CA LYS A 437 31.67 15.45 2.20
C LYS A 437 32.05 16.17 3.50
N ASP A 438 32.26 17.48 3.42
CA ASP A 438 32.52 18.37 4.55
C ASP A 438 31.62 19.62 4.44
N GLY A 439 30.57 19.66 5.25
CA GLY A 439 29.52 20.68 5.14
C GLY A 439 28.86 20.67 3.76
N PHE A 440 28.99 21.78 3.03
CA PHE A 440 28.45 21.95 1.67
C PHE A 440 29.47 21.61 0.56
N TYR A 441 30.64 21.07 0.91
CA TYR A 441 31.67 20.68 -0.04
C TYR A 441 31.70 19.17 -0.27
N TYR A 442 31.69 18.77 -1.54
CA TYR A 442 31.90 17.40 -2.01
C TYR A 442 33.32 17.26 -2.55
N THR A 443 34.13 16.40 -1.94
CA THR A 443 35.56 16.28 -2.26
C THR A 443 35.81 15.16 -3.24
N TYR A 444 36.59 15.45 -4.28
CA TYR A 444 36.93 14.51 -5.33
C TYR A 444 38.44 14.44 -5.57
N GLN A 445 38.89 13.31 -6.11
CA GLN A 445 40.25 13.13 -6.59
C GLN A 445 40.29 12.43 -7.94
N LEU A 446 41.34 12.69 -8.72
CA LEU A 446 41.61 11.99 -9.96
C LEU A 446 43.12 11.83 -10.15
N LYS A 447 43.56 10.63 -10.57
CA LYS A 447 44.95 10.36 -10.89
C LYS A 447 45.23 10.65 -12.36
N PHE A 448 46.31 11.39 -12.64
CA PHE A 448 46.81 11.69 -13.97
C PHE A 448 48.25 11.23 -14.11
N THR A 449 48.57 10.53 -15.18
CA THR A 449 49.96 10.20 -15.55
C THR A 449 50.45 11.20 -16.59
N VAL A 450 51.54 11.89 -16.27
CA VAL A 450 52.13 12.94 -17.15
C VAL A 450 52.85 12.29 -18.31
N GLY A 451 52.52 12.73 -19.53
CA GLY A 451 53.22 12.33 -20.76
C GLY A 451 53.02 10.88 -21.19
N GLY A 452 51.82 10.34 -20.92
CA GLY A 452 51.40 9.00 -21.34
C GLY A 452 52.37 7.90 -20.94
N PHE A 453 52.17 6.70 -21.45
CA PHE A 453 53.23 5.70 -21.45
C PHE A 453 53.96 5.78 -22.78
N LYS A 454 55.29 5.63 -22.80
CA LYS A 454 55.98 5.34 -24.07
C LYS A 454 55.34 4.10 -24.68
N GLY A 455 54.77 4.24 -25.88
CA GLY A 455 54.00 3.21 -26.56
C GLY A 455 52.47 3.34 -26.48
N ASP A 456 51.91 4.27 -25.69
CA ASP A 456 50.49 4.63 -25.70
C ASP A 456 50.24 5.64 -26.83
N VAL A 457 50.24 5.14 -28.06
CA VAL A 457 50.26 5.92 -29.30
C VAL A 457 48.93 6.64 -29.51
N ASP A 458 47.81 6.06 -29.07
CA ASP A 458 46.49 6.71 -29.17
C ASP A 458 46.09 7.53 -27.94
N GLY A 459 46.92 7.53 -26.88
CA GLY A 459 46.75 8.35 -25.68
C GLY A 459 45.61 7.88 -24.76
N ASN A 460 45.12 6.65 -24.93
CA ASN A 460 44.02 6.10 -24.13
C ASN A 460 44.47 5.65 -22.73
N GLY A 461 45.78 5.63 -22.44
CA GLY A 461 46.35 5.22 -21.16
C GLY A 461 46.62 3.72 -21.02
N VAL A 462 46.51 2.93 -22.11
CA VAL A 462 46.71 1.48 -22.12
C VAL A 462 47.53 1.07 -23.35
N ILE A 463 48.76 0.62 -23.15
CA ILE A 463 49.64 0.13 -24.22
C ILE A 463 49.14 -1.24 -24.70
N ASN A 464 48.67 -1.33 -25.95
CA ASN A 464 48.19 -2.59 -26.53
C ASN A 464 48.37 -2.64 -28.07
N MET A 465 47.88 -3.71 -28.70
CA MET A 465 48.01 -3.92 -30.15
C MET A 465 47.36 -2.83 -31.01
N LYS A 466 46.40 -2.06 -30.46
CA LYS A 466 45.79 -0.91 -31.13
C LYS A 466 46.79 0.24 -31.28
N ASP A 467 47.64 0.48 -30.29
CA ASP A 467 48.72 1.47 -30.38
C ASP A 467 49.72 1.09 -31.46
N LEU A 468 50.11 -0.19 -31.49
CA LEU A 468 51.01 -0.70 -32.52
C LEU A 468 50.43 -0.51 -33.92
N ALA A 469 49.17 -0.88 -34.13
CA ALA A 469 48.51 -0.71 -35.41
C ALA A 469 48.39 0.77 -35.79
N THR A 470 48.14 1.66 -34.84
CA THR A 470 48.03 3.11 -35.05
C THR A 470 49.39 3.72 -35.44
N LEU A 471 50.47 3.36 -34.72
CA LEU A 471 51.82 3.81 -35.04
C LEU A 471 52.28 3.29 -36.40
N GLN A 472 51.97 2.03 -36.71
CA GLN A 472 52.33 1.43 -37.99
C GLN A 472 51.58 2.09 -39.16
N ARG A 473 50.31 2.46 -38.98
CA ARG A 473 49.55 3.24 -39.97
C ARG A 473 50.17 4.61 -40.18
N TYR A 474 50.51 5.31 -39.10
CA TYR A 474 51.14 6.62 -39.15
C TYR A 474 52.47 6.60 -39.91
N VAL A 475 53.37 5.67 -39.55
CA VAL A 475 54.68 5.52 -40.20
C VAL A 475 54.55 5.15 -41.68
N ASN A 476 53.48 4.45 -42.07
CA ASN A 476 53.17 4.13 -43.46
C ASN A 476 52.46 5.27 -44.23
N GLY A 477 52.33 6.46 -43.63
CA GLY A 477 51.77 7.65 -44.27
C GLY A 477 50.24 7.69 -44.32
N TRP A 478 49.56 6.91 -43.48
CA TRP A 478 48.10 6.99 -43.38
C TRP A 478 47.71 8.21 -42.54
N ASP A 479 46.59 8.84 -42.89
CA ASP A 479 46.05 9.98 -42.15
C ASP A 479 45.42 9.50 -40.83
N VAL A 480 46.27 9.35 -39.82
CA VAL A 480 45.91 8.98 -38.44
C VAL A 480 46.61 9.91 -37.47
N THR A 481 45.92 10.31 -36.41
CA THR A 481 46.52 11.14 -35.36
C THR A 481 47.21 10.24 -34.33
N ILE A 482 48.43 10.60 -33.94
CA ILE A 482 49.19 9.91 -32.89
C ILE A 482 49.56 10.89 -31.78
N ASN A 483 49.80 10.36 -30.58
CA ASN A 483 50.46 11.08 -29.51
C ASN A 483 51.98 11.03 -29.72
N GLU A 484 52.53 12.06 -30.36
CA GLU A 484 53.96 12.18 -30.69
C GLU A 484 54.87 12.02 -29.46
N ALA A 485 54.47 12.54 -28.29
CA ALA A 485 55.24 12.43 -27.05
C ALA A 485 55.40 10.98 -26.56
N ASN A 486 54.49 10.10 -26.96
CA ASN A 486 54.46 8.69 -26.57
C ASN A 486 55.01 7.77 -27.67
N SER A 487 55.18 8.29 -28.89
CA SER A 487 55.39 7.50 -30.12
C SER A 487 56.84 7.39 -30.57
N ASP A 488 57.74 8.25 -30.07
CA ASP A 488 59.19 8.11 -30.24
C ASP A 488 59.74 7.19 -29.14
N LEU A 489 59.70 5.88 -29.37
CA LEU A 489 60.12 4.88 -28.40
C LEU A 489 61.64 4.77 -28.31
N ASP A 490 62.37 5.04 -29.40
CA ASP A 490 63.83 4.94 -29.45
C ASP A 490 64.58 6.26 -29.12
N ASN A 491 63.85 7.35 -28.86
CA ASN A 491 64.37 8.71 -28.61
C ASN A 491 65.22 9.25 -29.78
N SER A 492 64.94 8.83 -31.01
CA SER A 492 65.66 9.32 -32.18
C SER A 492 65.19 10.70 -32.64
N GLY A 493 64.06 11.19 -32.13
CA GLY A 493 63.42 12.43 -32.57
C GLY A 493 62.69 12.29 -33.91
N SER A 494 62.42 11.07 -34.38
CA SER A 494 61.73 10.80 -35.65
C SER A 494 60.89 9.53 -35.58
N PHE A 495 59.60 9.60 -35.88
CA PHE A 495 58.68 8.45 -35.83
C PHE A 495 58.87 7.53 -37.03
N ASN A 496 59.41 6.34 -36.81
CA ASN A 496 59.75 5.42 -37.91
C ASN A 496 59.55 3.94 -37.53
N MET A 497 59.92 3.03 -38.43
CA MET A 497 59.74 1.58 -38.21
C MET A 497 60.54 1.02 -37.02
N LYS A 498 61.56 1.74 -36.54
CA LYS A 498 62.26 1.38 -35.29
C LYS A 498 61.36 1.56 -34.08
N ASP A 499 60.53 2.60 -34.05
CA ASP A 499 59.54 2.82 -32.99
C ASP A 499 58.46 1.74 -33.02
N VAL A 500 57.97 1.39 -34.21
CA VAL A 500 57.02 0.26 -34.38
C VAL A 500 57.62 -1.04 -33.83
N ALA A 501 58.88 -1.34 -34.14
CA ALA A 501 59.56 -2.53 -33.63
C ALA A 501 59.78 -2.47 -32.10
N ALA A 502 60.12 -1.31 -31.56
CA ALA A 502 60.26 -1.10 -30.12
C ALA A 502 58.92 -1.26 -29.38
N LEU A 503 57.83 -0.73 -29.94
CA LEU A 503 56.48 -0.88 -29.41
C LEU A 503 56.03 -2.35 -29.44
N GLN A 504 56.28 -3.07 -30.53
CA GLN A 504 55.98 -4.50 -30.61
C GLN A 504 56.72 -5.30 -29.54
N ARG A 505 58.01 -5.00 -29.29
CA ARG A 505 58.79 -5.63 -28.22
C ARG A 505 58.24 -5.32 -26.84
N LEU A 506 57.85 -4.05 -26.62
CA LEU A 506 57.25 -3.60 -25.37
C LEU A 506 55.95 -4.36 -25.09
N ILE A 507 55.03 -4.40 -26.06
CA ILE A 507 53.75 -5.13 -25.93
C ILE A 507 53.97 -6.61 -25.65
N ASN A 508 54.96 -7.25 -26.28
CA ASN A 508 55.28 -8.66 -26.03
C ASN A 508 55.93 -8.93 -24.65
N SER A 509 56.31 -7.88 -23.92
CA SER A 509 56.93 -7.97 -22.59
C SER A 509 56.02 -7.57 -21.44
N LEU A 510 54.87 -6.98 -21.75
CA LEU A 510 53.77 -6.71 -20.83
C LEU A 510 52.96 -8.00 -20.61
#